data_AF-A0A3P7KNJ5-F1
#
_entry.id   AF-A0A3P7KNJ5-F1
#
_cell.length_a   1.000
_cell.length_b   1.000
_cell.length_c   1.000
_cell.angle_alpha   90.00
_cell.angle_beta   90.00
_cell.angle_gamma   90.00
#
_symmetry.space_group_name_H-M   'P 1'
#
loop_
_entity.id
_entity.type
_entity.pdbx_description
1 polymer ?
#
loop_
_entity_poly.entity_id
_entity_poly.type
_entity_poly.pdbx_seq_one_letter_code
_entity_poly.pdbx_strand_id
1 'polypeptide(L)'
;IEYRNSECQNYVWNVDDWLNDLLINIDECSKQQRLCLLFGCSAGCHSILRAALLRPEAICGLMLLSPGVGLSLKSYIHTVMPQFWEKILAGKNVPHPSVEHKPSILVNRQCLQHFVDVSINYSFIR
;
A
#
# COMPACT_ATOMS: atom_id res chain seq x y z
N ILE A 1 12.36 -6.84 -0.88
CA ILE A 1 11.44 -6.78 0.28
C ILE A 1 10.63 -8.06 0.22
N GLU A 2 10.75 -8.91 1.24
CA GLU A 2 9.85 -10.06 1.39
C GLU A 2 8.63 -9.61 2.20
N TYR A 3 7.44 -9.82 1.64
CA TYR A 3 6.20 -9.49 2.33
C TYR A 3 5.84 -10.62 3.29
N ARG A 4 5.75 -10.32 4.58
CA ARG A 4 5.62 -11.34 5.64
C ARG A 4 4.34 -12.17 5.54
N ASN A 5 3.27 -11.60 4.97
CA ASN A 5 1.96 -12.25 4.87
C ASN A 5 1.61 -12.74 3.45
N SER A 6 2.58 -12.80 2.54
CA SER A 6 2.33 -13.15 1.13
C SER A 6 1.83 -14.59 0.95
N GLU A 7 2.16 -15.49 1.86
CA GLU A 7 1.76 -16.90 1.84
C GLU A 7 0.55 -17.22 2.73
N CYS A 8 0.07 -16.26 3.52
CA CYS A 8 -1.07 -16.47 4.41
C CYS A 8 -2.36 -16.64 3.58
N GLN A 9 -2.98 -17.83 3.66
CA GLN A 9 -4.25 -18.09 3.00
C GLN A 9 -5.39 -17.30 3.67
N ASN A 10 -6.29 -16.73 2.86
CA ASN A 10 -7.45 -15.97 3.30
C ASN A 10 -7.13 -14.75 4.18
N TYR A 11 -5.90 -14.25 4.12
CA TYR A 11 -5.52 -13.06 4.86
C TYR A 11 -6.16 -11.83 4.22
N VAL A 12 -6.90 -11.08 5.02
CA VAL A 12 -7.44 -9.80 4.60
C VAL A 12 -6.36 -8.75 4.79
N TRP A 13 -5.73 -8.35 3.69
CA TRP A 13 -4.55 -7.50 3.73
C TRP A 13 -4.92 -6.03 3.75
N ASN A 14 -4.19 -5.25 4.54
CA ASN A 14 -4.36 -3.80 4.59
C ASN A 14 -3.05 -3.09 4.22
N VAL A 15 -3.16 -1.80 3.93
CA VAL A 15 -2.02 -0.99 3.49
C VAL A 15 -0.96 -0.76 4.59
N ASP A 16 -1.30 -1.00 5.85
CA ASP A 16 -0.33 -0.89 6.95
C ASP A 16 0.62 -2.08 6.97
N ASP A 17 0.20 -3.24 6.50
CA ASP A 17 1.10 -4.39 6.35
C ASP A 17 2.28 -4.05 5.42
N TRP A 18 2.01 -3.38 4.28
CA TRP A 18 3.04 -2.84 3.40
C TRP A 18 3.97 -1.84 4.08
N LEU A 19 3.38 -0.92 4.84
CA LEU A 19 4.14 0.11 5.53
C LEU A 19 5.06 -0.51 6.59
N ASN A 20 4.53 -1.43 7.40
CA ASN A 20 5.28 -2.07 8.48
C ASN A 20 6.47 -2.88 7.94
N ASP A 21 6.27 -3.62 6.85
CA ASP A 21 7.36 -4.34 6.18
C ASP A 21 8.43 -3.36 5.68
N LEU A 22 8.03 -2.24 5.09
CA LEU A 22 8.96 -1.22 4.62
C LEU A 22 9.72 -0.53 5.76
N LEU A 23 9.04 -0.17 6.85
CA LEU A 23 9.64 0.51 8.00
C LEU A 23 10.70 -0.35 8.68
N ILE A 24 10.47 -1.66 8.82
CA ILE A 24 11.50 -2.57 9.37
C ILE A 24 12.78 -2.51 8.53
N ASN A 25 12.66 -2.54 7.21
CA ASN A 25 13.83 -2.49 6.32
C ASN A 25 14.56 -1.13 6.42
N ILE A 26 13.82 -0.03 6.55
CA ILE A 26 14.40 1.31 6.73
C ILE A 26 15.11 1.41 8.09
N ASP A 27 14.49 0.90 9.15
CA ASP A 27 15.05 0.94 10.51
C ASP A 27 16.35 0.10 10.58
N GLU A 28 16.41 -1.06 9.90
CA GLU A 28 17.64 -1.85 9.79
C GLU A 28 18.76 -1.13 9.00
N CYS A 29 18.42 -0.41 7.93
CA CYS A 29 19.39 0.42 7.21
C CYS A 29 19.91 1.57 8.08
N SER A 30 19.02 2.20 8.85
CA SER A 30 19.33 3.30 9.76
C SER A 30 20.28 2.87 10.88
N LYS A 31 20.12 1.65 11.44
CA LYS A 31 21.07 1.06 12.41
C LYS A 31 22.49 0.94 11.85
N GLN A 32 22.62 0.80 10.54
CA GLN A 32 23.89 0.74 9.83
C GLN A 32 24.36 2.12 9.31
N GLN A 33 23.71 3.20 9.75
CA GLN A 33 23.96 4.58 9.30
C GLN A 33 23.81 4.77 7.79
N ARG A 34 22.92 3.99 7.16
CA ARG A 34 22.62 4.08 5.73
C ARG A 34 21.30 4.81 5.52
N LEU A 35 21.26 5.64 4.48
CA LEU A 35 20.04 6.27 4.00
C LEU A 35 19.41 5.43 2.88
N CYS A 36 18.09 5.47 2.80
CA CYS A 36 17.30 4.72 1.83
C CYS A 36 16.86 5.61 0.66
N LEU A 37 17.04 5.11 -0.57
CA LEU A 37 16.35 5.61 -1.76
C LEU A 37 15.11 4.74 -1.97
N LEU A 38 13.91 5.33 -1.88
CA LEU A 38 12.66 4.58 -2.04
C LEU A 38 12.11 4.72 -3.45
N PHE A 39 11.71 3.59 -4.05
CA PHE A 39 11.14 3.53 -5.39
C PHE A 39 9.74 2.93 -5.35
N GLY A 40 8.75 3.66 -5.87
CA GLY A 40 7.34 3.27 -5.84
C GLY A 40 6.68 3.32 -7.20
N CYS A 41 5.71 2.44 -7.41
CA CYS A 41 4.84 2.44 -8.59
C CYS A 41 3.39 2.23 -8.17
N SER A 42 2.45 2.96 -8.80
CA SER A 42 1.01 2.78 -8.60
C SER A 42 0.60 2.80 -7.11
N ALA A 43 -0.20 1.85 -6.64
CA ALA A 43 -0.62 1.73 -5.24
C ALA A 43 0.56 1.50 -4.27
N GLY A 44 1.72 1.01 -4.76
CA GLY A 44 2.93 0.86 -3.95
C GLY A 44 3.54 2.20 -3.51
N CYS A 45 3.23 3.30 -4.20
CA CYS A 45 3.64 4.65 -3.77
C CYS A 45 3.04 5.02 -2.41
N HIS A 46 1.96 4.37 -1.99
CA HIS A 46 1.25 4.66 -0.75
C HIS A 46 2.10 4.39 0.50
N SER A 47 2.70 3.20 0.59
CA SER A 47 3.56 2.83 1.71
C SER A 47 4.85 3.64 1.71
N ILE A 48 5.40 3.94 0.53
CA ILE A 48 6.63 4.73 0.37
C ILE A 48 6.46 6.16 0.85
N LEU A 49 5.40 6.82 0.40
CA LEU A 49 5.09 8.19 0.80
C LEU A 49 4.85 8.28 2.31
N ARG A 50 4.14 7.30 2.90
CA ARG A 50 3.93 7.22 4.35
C ARG A 50 5.22 6.93 5.12
N ALA A 51 6.08 6.04 4.63
CA ALA A 51 7.37 5.76 5.25
C ALA A 51 8.28 7.00 5.23
N ALA A 52 8.28 7.75 4.13
CA ALA A 52 9.03 8.99 4.01
C ALA A 52 8.57 10.07 5.01
N LEU A 53 7.26 10.14 5.31
CA LEU A 53 6.76 11.03 6.38
C LEU A 53 7.15 10.57 7.79
N LEU A 54 7.23 9.26 8.02
CA LEU A 54 7.50 8.69 9.34
C LEU A 54 8.99 8.59 9.69
N ARG A 55 9.86 8.59 8.67
CA ARG A 55 11.33 8.47 8.80
C ARG A 55 12.06 9.43 7.85
N PRO A 56 11.72 10.72 7.79
CA PRO A 56 12.31 11.64 6.80
C PRO A 56 13.85 11.69 6.90
N GLU A 57 14.41 11.55 8.09
CA GLU A 57 15.84 11.52 8.37
C GLU A 57 16.57 10.29 7.80
N ALA A 58 15.85 9.20 7.53
CA ALA A 58 16.42 7.96 6.99
C ALA A 58 16.34 7.88 5.47
N ILE A 59 15.70 8.84 4.80
CA ILE A 59 15.43 8.80 3.36
C ILE A 59 16.29 9.83 2.62
N CYS A 60 17.11 9.37 1.67
CA CYS A 60 17.92 10.27 0.83
C CYS A 60 17.26 10.65 -0.50
N GLY A 61 16.16 9.97 -0.88
CA GLY A 61 15.41 10.31 -2.08
C GLY A 61 14.19 9.43 -2.29
N LEU A 62 13.31 9.92 -3.18
CA LEU A 62 12.09 9.24 -3.61
C LEU A 62 12.01 9.23 -5.13
N MET A 63 11.62 8.10 -5.71
CA MET A 63 11.27 7.99 -7.12
C MET A 63 9.88 7.34 -7.24
N LEU A 64 8.90 8.11 -7.72
CA LEU A 64 7.51 7.69 -7.81
C LEU A 64 7.08 7.61 -9.27
N LEU A 65 6.59 6.44 -9.69
CA LEU A 65 6.08 6.21 -11.03
C LEU A 65 4.56 6.03 -10.98
N SER A 66 3.83 6.91 -11.68
CA SER A 66 2.36 6.88 -11.77
C SER A 66 1.69 6.64 -10.40
N PRO A 67 1.92 7.52 -9.40
CA PRO A 67 1.51 7.25 -8.03
C PRO A 67 -0.01 7.13 -7.89
N GLY A 68 -0.47 5.98 -7.39
CA GLY A 68 -1.88 5.68 -7.15
C GLY A 68 -2.34 6.15 -5.77
N VAL A 69 -2.18 7.45 -5.47
CA VAL A 69 -2.57 8.07 -4.18
C VAL A 69 -3.64 9.13 -4.37
N GLY A 70 -4.35 9.50 -3.30
CA GLY A 70 -5.41 10.52 -3.34
C GLY A 70 -6.67 10.08 -4.11
N LEU A 71 -6.86 8.77 -4.30
CA LEU A 71 -8.05 8.21 -4.93
C LEU A 71 -9.18 8.12 -3.91
N SER A 72 -10.41 8.40 -4.34
CA SER A 72 -11.59 8.03 -3.56
C SER A 72 -11.79 6.51 -3.58
N LEU A 73 -12.50 5.95 -2.60
CA LEU A 73 -12.84 4.53 -2.57
C LEU A 73 -13.53 4.09 -3.87
N LYS A 74 -14.46 4.92 -4.36
CA LYS A 74 -15.17 4.68 -5.62
C LYS A 74 -14.20 4.63 -6.81
N SER A 75 -13.35 5.64 -6.93
CA SER A 75 -12.37 5.74 -8.02
C SER A 75 -11.39 4.58 -8.00
N TYR A 76 -10.91 4.18 -6.82
CA TYR A 76 -9.99 3.04 -6.67
C TYR A 76 -10.62 1.75 -7.17
N ILE A 77 -11.84 1.41 -6.68
CA ILE A 77 -12.50 0.15 -7.06
C ILE A 77 -12.78 0.12 -8.57
N HIS A 78 -13.31 1.20 -9.16
CA HIS A 78 -13.58 1.23 -10.60
C HIS A 78 -12.32 1.14 -11.47
N THR A 79 -11.18 1.63 -10.98
CA THR A 79 -9.92 1.60 -11.74
C THR A 79 -9.23 0.24 -11.63
N VAL A 80 -9.17 -0.32 -10.42
CA VAL A 80 -8.33 -1.49 -10.12
C VAL A 80 -9.12 -2.80 -10.20
N MET A 81 -10.38 -2.81 -9.77
CA MET A 81 -11.18 -4.03 -9.62
C MET A 81 -12.68 -3.82 -9.87
N PRO A 82 -13.08 -3.28 -11.04
CA PRO A 82 -14.48 -2.96 -11.32
C PRO A 82 -15.41 -4.18 -11.22
N GLN A 83 -14.92 -5.37 -11.53
CA GLN A 83 -15.66 -6.63 -11.44
C GLN A 83 -16.10 -7.02 -10.02
N PHE A 84 -15.49 -6.42 -9.00
CA PHE A 84 -15.79 -6.71 -7.59
C PHE A 84 -16.63 -5.63 -6.90
N TRP A 85 -17.08 -4.60 -7.63
CA TRP A 85 -17.84 -3.47 -7.10
C TRP A 85 -18.98 -3.90 -6.16
N GLU A 86 -19.95 -4.66 -6.66
CA GLU A 86 -21.12 -5.10 -5.88
C GLU A 86 -20.74 -5.95 -4.66
N LYS A 87 -19.72 -6.81 -4.81
CA LYS A 87 -19.25 -7.68 -3.73
C LYS A 87 -18.59 -6.87 -2.60
N ILE A 88 -17.77 -5.88 -2.95
CA ILE A 88 -17.11 -5.00 -1.98
C ILE A 88 -18.15 -4.13 -1.27
N LEU A 89 -19.13 -3.56 -1.99
CA LEU A 89 -20.20 -2.78 -1.38
C LEU A 89 -21.03 -3.61 -0.38
N ALA A 90 -21.25 -4.88 -0.69
CA ALA A 90 -21.89 -5.85 0.21
C ALA A 90 -20.99 -6.33 1.36
N GLY A 91 -19.79 -5.76 1.54
CA GLY A 91 -18.87 -6.10 2.63
C GLY A 91 -18.16 -7.45 2.46
N LYS A 92 -18.20 -8.05 1.27
CA LYS A 92 -17.56 -9.36 1.02
C LYS A 92 -16.06 -9.19 0.80
N ASN A 93 -15.32 -10.21 1.21
CA ASN A 93 -13.91 -10.35 0.86
C ASN A 93 -13.80 -10.80 -0.61
N VAL A 94 -12.89 -10.18 -1.36
CA VAL A 94 -12.61 -10.50 -2.75
C VAL A 94 -11.10 -10.64 -2.97
N PRO A 95 -10.65 -11.48 -3.91
CA PRO A 95 -9.23 -11.59 -4.21
C PRO A 95 -8.70 -10.29 -4.81
N HIS A 96 -7.51 -9.86 -4.41
CA HIS A 96 -6.86 -8.71 -5.03
C HIS A 96 -6.43 -9.07 -6.49
N PRO A 97 -6.70 -8.22 -7.49
CA PRO A 97 -6.43 -8.55 -8.90
C PRO A 97 -4.93 -8.71 -9.21
N SER A 98 -4.03 -8.15 -8.40
CA SER A 98 -2.58 -8.33 -8.58
C SER A 98 -2.08 -9.75 -8.27
N VAL A 99 -2.96 -10.65 -7.80
CA VAL A 99 -2.62 -12.04 -7.44
C VAL A 99 -3.38 -13.08 -8.25
N GLU A 100 -3.65 -12.81 -9.54
CA GLU A 100 -4.38 -13.69 -10.48
C GLU A 100 -3.94 -15.17 -10.49
N HIS A 101 -2.74 -15.50 -10.01
CA HIS A 101 -2.21 -16.87 -9.94
C HIS A 101 -1.94 -17.40 -8.53
N LYS A 102 -2.26 -16.65 -7.47
CA LYS A 102 -2.09 -17.06 -6.05
C LYS A 102 -3.17 -16.43 -5.17
N PRO A 103 -4.30 -17.11 -4.89
CA PRO A 103 -5.44 -16.50 -4.20
C PRO A 103 -5.24 -16.41 -2.67
N SER A 104 -4.09 -15.91 -2.20
CA SER A 104 -3.83 -15.73 -0.77
C SER A 104 -4.32 -14.39 -0.23
N ILE A 105 -4.28 -13.33 -1.05
CA ILE A 105 -4.56 -11.96 -0.61
C ILE A 105 -6.01 -11.57 -0.90
N LEU A 106 -6.77 -11.34 0.17
CA LEU A 106 -8.12 -10.82 0.13
C LEU A 106 -8.15 -9.34 0.49
N VAL A 107 -9.08 -8.61 -0.12
CA VAL A 107 -9.43 -7.23 0.25
C VAL A 107 -10.93 -7.11 0.45
N ASN A 108 -11.32 -6.15 1.27
CA ASN A 108 -12.73 -5.82 1.50
C ASN A 108 -12.89 -4.30 1.62
N ARG A 109 -14.15 -3.86 1.81
CA ARG A 109 -14.46 -2.43 1.93
C ARG A 109 -13.69 -1.73 3.05
N GLN A 110 -13.52 -2.36 4.20
CA GLN A 110 -12.85 -1.74 5.34
C GLN A 110 -11.37 -1.48 5.03
N CYS A 111 -10.68 -2.46 4.43
CA CYS A 111 -9.27 -2.32 4.05
C CYS A 111 -9.06 -1.27 2.95
N LEU A 112 -9.96 -1.23 1.97
CA LEU A 112 -9.91 -0.23 0.91
C LEU A 112 -10.28 1.17 1.41
N GLN A 113 -11.21 1.29 2.36
CA GLN A 113 -11.51 2.56 3.01
C GLN A 113 -10.29 3.04 3.82
N HIS A 114 -9.67 2.14 4.58
CA HIS A 114 -8.44 2.44 5.31
C HIS A 114 -7.32 2.92 4.39
N PHE A 115 -7.15 2.28 3.22
CA PHE A 115 -6.23 2.75 2.17
C PHE A 115 -6.49 4.21 1.81
N VAL A 116 -7.75 4.58 1.56
CA VAL A 116 -8.13 5.96 1.22
C VAL A 116 -7.88 6.92 2.38
N ASP A 117 -8.23 6.51 3.61
CA ASP A 117 -8.17 7.37 4.80
C ASP A 117 -6.73 7.71 5.20
N VAL A 118 -5.80 6.76 5.04
CA VAL A 118 -4.38 6.96 5.36
C VAL A 118 -3.57 7.42 4.14
N SER A 119 -4.23 7.76 3.04
CA SER A 119 -3.58 8.23 1.82
C SER A 119 -2.97 9.60 2.00
N ILE A 120 -1.75 9.76 1.50
CA ILE A 120 -1.14 11.09 1.40
C ILE A 120 -1.84 11.83 0.27
N ASN A 121 -2.71 12.75 0.66
CA ASN A 121 -3.30 13.69 -0.29
C ASN A 121 -2.26 14.71 -0.72
N TYR A 122 -2.33 15.14 -1.99
CA TYR A 122 -1.42 16.10 -2.63
C TYR A 122 -1.23 17.41 -1.85
N SER A 123 -2.09 17.74 -0.88
CA SER A 123 -1.96 18.90 0.00
C SER A 123 -0.80 18.84 1.00
N PHE A 124 -0.21 17.66 1.25
CA PHE A 124 0.87 17.46 2.23
C PHE A 124 2.28 17.50 1.63
N ILE A 125 2.41 17.56 0.31
CA ILE A 125 3.71 17.71 -0.37
C ILE A 125 3.84 19.20 -0.72
N ARG A 126 4.33 20.00 0.22
CA ARG A 126 4.75 21.39 0.01
C ARG A 126 6.24 21.51 0.25
#